data_AF-A0A657PMT7-F1
#
_entry.id   AF-A0A657PMT7-F1
#
_cell.length_a   1.000
_cell.length_b   1.000
_cell.length_c   1.000
_cell.angle_alpha   90.00
_cell.angle_beta   90.00
_cell.angle_gamma   90.00
#
_symmetry.space_group_name_H-M   'P 1'
#
loop_
_entity.id
_entity.type
_entity.pdbx_description
1 polymer ?
#
loop_
_entity_poly.entity_id
_entity_poly.type
_entity_poly.pdbx_seq_one_letter_code
_entity_poly.pdbx_strand_id
1 'polypeptide(L)'
;MPWAWMPSSDSAAPLAREHGYTAGTFSFNSGNGRCPTCAGTGFEHVEMQFLSDVYLRCPDCDGRRYRNEVLEVRLDGRSIADVLAMTVTEALAFFAGDTEVRRALEPLEAVGLSYLRLGQPVPTLSGGEAQRLKLAGYLGRAKSKSRGQGPILFLLDEPTTGLHFADIATLLQAFQRLLGRGHSLLVIEHNLDVIGAADWLVDLGPGGGDQGGQIVCEGTPEQVAAHNHSHTGQALRHYWERLHGTPPEPTADATAPPPRQPKQALISIHHAREHNLRDIDIHIPRDRFTVITGVSGSGKSTIAFDILFNEGQRRYLESLNAYARQFVQPASRPDVDAIFGIPPTVAIEQRTSRGGRKSTVATMTELYHFLRLLFVKLGVQYCPDCRIPIQPQSREEILTRILDEYRGRRIALMAPLVVGRKGIYRELAKWADRRGFAFLRVDGEALPT
;
A
#
# COMPACT_ATOMS: atom_id res chain seq x y z
N MET A 1 1.14 25.58 -11.24
CA MET A 1 1.02 26.53 -12.37
C MET A 1 -0.30 26.22 -13.06
N PRO A 2 -1.29 27.13 -13.05
CA PRO A 2 -2.49 26.96 -13.85
C PRO A 2 -2.08 27.18 -15.31
N TRP A 3 -2.35 26.17 -16.11
CA TRP A 3 -1.68 25.82 -17.36
C TRP A 3 -2.31 26.52 -18.57
N ALA A 4 -1.43 26.92 -19.49
CA ALA A 4 -1.71 27.43 -20.82
C ALA A 4 -2.27 26.31 -21.71
N TRP A 5 -3.60 26.29 -21.90
CA TRP A 5 -4.28 25.29 -22.75
C TRP A 5 -5.09 25.91 -23.88
N MET A 6 -4.73 27.11 -24.30
CA MET A 6 -5.19 27.57 -25.61
C MET A 6 -3.99 27.56 -26.54
N PRO A 7 -4.03 26.74 -27.60
CA PRO A 7 -3.12 26.92 -28.72
C PRO A 7 -3.24 28.37 -29.16
N SER A 8 -2.10 29.05 -29.28
CA SER A 8 -2.00 30.37 -29.92
C SER A 8 -2.17 30.30 -31.45
N SER A 9 -2.62 29.16 -31.98
CA SER A 9 -2.95 28.96 -33.39
C SER A 9 -4.47 28.97 -33.62
N ASP A 10 -4.89 29.55 -34.74
CA ASP A 10 -6.27 29.67 -35.23
C ASP A 10 -7.05 28.34 -35.44
N SER A 11 -6.58 27.21 -34.90
CA SER A 11 -7.15 25.87 -34.98
C SER A 11 -7.99 25.46 -33.76
N ALA A 12 -8.22 26.35 -32.79
CA ALA A 12 -9.07 26.06 -31.64
C ALA A 12 -10.48 25.65 -32.10
N ALA A 13 -10.94 24.48 -31.62
CA ALA A 13 -12.22 23.86 -32.00
C ALA A 13 -13.34 24.90 -32.16
N PRO A 14 -13.84 25.16 -33.40
CA PRO A 14 -14.81 26.22 -33.67
C PRO A 14 -16.03 26.17 -32.74
N LEU A 15 -16.45 24.96 -32.39
CA LEU A 15 -17.55 24.66 -31.49
C LEU A 15 -17.34 25.21 -30.05
N ALA A 16 -16.10 25.19 -29.54
CA ALA A 16 -15.80 25.74 -28.22
C ALA A 16 -15.97 27.27 -28.19
N ARG A 17 -15.58 27.94 -29.29
CA ARG A 17 -15.73 29.40 -29.43
C ARG A 17 -17.22 29.77 -29.57
N GLU A 18 -17.97 29.01 -30.37
CA GLU A 18 -19.42 29.21 -30.57
C GLU A 18 -20.20 29.07 -29.26
N HIS A 19 -19.87 28.07 -28.44
CA HIS A 19 -20.52 27.87 -27.13
C HIS A 19 -19.95 28.73 -26.00
N GLY A 20 -18.99 29.62 -26.27
CA GLY A 20 -18.38 30.47 -25.26
C GLY A 20 -17.65 29.70 -24.15
N TYR A 21 -17.16 28.50 -24.46
CA TYR A 21 -16.45 27.66 -23.50
C TYR A 21 -15.07 28.23 -23.19
N THR A 22 -14.70 28.17 -21.91
CA THR A 22 -13.39 28.62 -21.42
C THR A 22 -12.56 27.41 -20.99
N ALA A 23 -11.26 27.61 -20.71
CA ALA A 23 -10.42 26.56 -20.14
C ALA A 23 -11.02 25.95 -18.85
N GLY A 24 -11.77 26.74 -18.08
CA GLY A 24 -12.48 26.27 -16.89
C GLY A 24 -13.54 25.22 -17.21
N THR A 25 -14.21 25.29 -18.36
CA THR A 25 -15.19 24.29 -18.81
C THR A 25 -14.53 22.90 -18.97
N PHE A 26 -13.29 22.87 -19.43
CA PHE A 26 -12.50 21.66 -19.65
C PHE A 26 -11.74 21.17 -18.40
N SER A 27 -11.96 21.77 -17.23
CA SER A 27 -11.36 21.34 -15.96
C SER A 27 -12.27 20.34 -15.22
N PHE A 28 -11.83 19.09 -15.07
CA PHE A 28 -12.54 18.12 -14.21
C PHE A 28 -12.39 18.43 -12.71
N ASN A 29 -11.39 19.20 -12.29
CA ASN A 29 -11.14 19.53 -10.87
C ASN A 29 -12.08 20.61 -10.32
N SER A 30 -12.39 21.62 -11.14
CA SER A 30 -13.02 22.86 -10.66
C SER A 30 -13.98 23.50 -11.66
N GLY A 31 -14.33 22.79 -12.74
CA GLY A 31 -15.11 23.30 -13.87
C GLY A 31 -16.57 22.87 -13.91
N ASN A 32 -17.38 23.63 -14.64
CA ASN A 32 -18.81 23.33 -14.87
C ASN A 32 -19.02 22.19 -15.88
N GLY A 33 -18.00 21.83 -16.67
CA GLY A 33 -18.07 20.76 -17.66
C GLY A 33 -17.87 19.36 -17.12
N ARG A 34 -17.60 19.20 -15.81
CA ARG A 34 -17.40 17.88 -15.18
C ARG A 34 -18.72 17.12 -15.04
N CYS A 35 -18.63 15.79 -15.07
CA CYS A 35 -19.75 14.90 -14.78
C CYS A 35 -20.33 15.24 -13.38
N PRO A 36 -21.64 15.50 -13.27
CA PRO A 36 -22.26 15.91 -12.00
C PRO A 36 -22.24 14.78 -10.96
N THR A 37 -22.34 13.54 -11.40
CA THR A 37 -22.50 12.35 -10.55
C THR A 37 -21.25 12.03 -9.78
N CYS A 38 -20.12 11.92 -10.48
CA CYS A 38 -18.82 11.66 -9.85
C CYS A 38 -18.02 12.95 -9.57
N ALA A 39 -18.60 14.13 -9.78
CA ALA A 39 -17.94 15.43 -9.66
C ALA A 39 -16.56 15.51 -10.36
N GLY A 40 -16.40 14.83 -11.51
CA GLY A 40 -15.15 14.81 -12.28
C GLY A 40 -14.08 13.79 -11.85
N THR A 41 -14.32 12.95 -10.83
CA THR A 41 -13.37 11.87 -10.46
C THR A 41 -13.29 10.76 -11.52
N GLY A 42 -14.41 10.48 -12.20
CA GLY A 42 -14.60 9.34 -13.10
C GLY A 42 -14.92 8.03 -12.40
N PHE A 43 -14.79 8.00 -11.06
CA PHE A 43 -14.98 6.79 -10.25
C PHE A 43 -15.75 7.11 -8.96
N GLU A 44 -16.56 6.17 -8.52
CA GLU A 44 -17.15 6.15 -7.18
C GLU A 44 -16.22 5.39 -6.24
N HIS A 45 -15.93 6.00 -5.10
CA HIS A 45 -15.10 5.42 -4.05
C HIS A 45 -16.00 4.77 -3.02
N VAL A 46 -15.85 3.46 -2.84
CA VAL A 46 -16.55 2.69 -1.82
C VAL A 46 -15.54 2.34 -0.73
N GLU A 47 -15.65 3.03 0.41
CA GLU A 47 -14.79 2.78 1.56
C GLU A 47 -15.15 1.44 2.22
N MET A 48 -14.15 0.57 2.36
CA MET A 48 -14.33 -0.76 2.95
C MET A 48 -13.56 -0.83 4.28
N GLN A 49 -14.25 -1.12 5.39
CA GLN A 49 -13.67 -1.00 6.73
C GLN A 49 -12.50 -1.96 7.03
N PHE A 50 -12.42 -3.09 6.33
CA PHE A 50 -11.41 -4.15 6.55
C PHE A 50 -10.77 -4.66 5.25
N LEU A 51 -11.24 -4.19 4.11
CA LEU A 51 -10.79 -4.58 2.77
C LEU A 51 -10.34 -3.34 2.02
N SER A 52 -9.73 -3.52 0.85
CA SER A 52 -9.36 -2.38 0.01
C SER A 52 -10.59 -1.60 -0.42
N ASP A 53 -10.49 -0.28 -0.37
CA ASP A 53 -11.48 0.58 -1.00
C ASP A 53 -11.62 0.22 -2.48
N VAL A 54 -12.87 0.15 -2.94
CA VAL A 54 -13.17 -0.21 -4.32
C VAL A 54 -13.47 1.06 -5.11
N TYR A 55 -12.82 1.21 -6.25
CA TYR A 55 -13.08 2.29 -7.20
C TYR A 55 -13.90 1.74 -8.36
N LEU A 56 -15.20 2.03 -8.36
CA LEU A 56 -16.10 1.63 -9.44
C LEU A 56 -16.17 2.74 -10.47
N ARG A 57 -16.23 2.40 -11.76
CA ARG A 57 -16.43 3.42 -12.80
C ARG A 57 -17.77 4.11 -12.59
N CYS A 58 -17.79 5.44 -12.75
CA CYS A 58 -19.01 6.22 -12.67
C CYS A 58 -20.03 5.72 -13.72
N PRO A 59 -21.27 5.37 -13.32
CA PRO A 59 -22.25 4.81 -14.25
C PRO A 59 -22.65 5.78 -15.37
N ASP A 60 -22.54 7.09 -15.13
CA ASP A 60 -23.02 8.10 -16.07
C ASP A 60 -21.97 8.52 -17.10
N CYS A 61 -20.70 8.63 -16.69
CA CYS A 61 -19.62 9.05 -17.59
C CYS A 61 -18.68 7.91 -18.01
N ASP A 62 -18.79 6.74 -17.39
CA ASP A 62 -17.91 5.58 -17.60
C ASP A 62 -16.42 5.96 -17.54
N GLY A 63 -16.05 6.72 -16.50
CA GLY A 63 -14.67 7.18 -16.31
C GLY A 63 -14.24 8.36 -17.18
N ARG A 64 -15.07 8.88 -18.08
CA ARG A 64 -14.73 10.02 -18.96
C ARG A 64 -14.69 11.37 -18.25
N ARG A 65 -15.24 11.49 -17.03
CA ARG A 65 -15.17 12.67 -16.13
C ARG A 65 -15.89 13.94 -16.57
N TYR A 66 -16.35 14.03 -17.80
CA TYR A 66 -17.00 15.22 -18.36
C TYR A 66 -18.47 14.94 -18.71
N ARG A 67 -19.24 16.03 -18.89
CA ARG A 67 -20.58 15.97 -19.49
C ARG A 67 -20.48 15.74 -20.99
N ASN A 68 -21.52 15.20 -21.61
CA ASN A 68 -21.52 14.84 -23.03
C ASN A 68 -21.30 16.05 -23.94
N GLU A 69 -21.85 17.21 -23.61
CA GLU A 69 -21.73 18.44 -24.40
C GLU A 69 -20.27 18.93 -24.47
N VAL A 70 -19.49 18.68 -23.42
CA VAL A 70 -18.04 19.01 -23.40
C VAL A 70 -17.26 18.06 -24.30
N LEU A 71 -17.70 16.81 -24.41
CA LEU A 71 -17.06 15.79 -25.24
C LEU A 71 -17.33 15.94 -26.74
N GLU A 72 -18.34 16.73 -27.12
CA GLU A 72 -18.61 17.09 -28.52
C GLU A 72 -17.53 18.00 -29.10
N VAL A 73 -16.87 18.80 -28.24
CA VAL A 73 -15.73 19.61 -28.65
C VAL A 73 -14.53 18.70 -28.93
N ARG A 74 -14.03 18.77 -30.17
CA ARG A 74 -12.92 17.93 -30.65
C ARG A 74 -11.77 18.78 -31.17
N LEU A 75 -10.56 18.36 -30.81
CA LEU A 75 -9.30 18.82 -31.40
C LEU A 75 -8.76 17.67 -32.27
N ASP A 76 -8.56 17.92 -33.56
CA ASP A 76 -8.12 16.92 -34.55
C ASP A 76 -8.88 15.58 -34.44
N GLY A 77 -10.21 15.68 -34.25
CA GLY A 77 -11.12 14.54 -34.15
C GLY A 77 -11.21 13.86 -32.77
N ARG A 78 -10.44 14.32 -31.77
CA ARG A 78 -10.37 13.76 -30.41
C ARG A 78 -11.03 14.69 -29.39
N SER A 79 -11.86 14.15 -28.50
CA SER A 79 -12.38 14.90 -27.34
C SER A 79 -11.31 15.02 -26.24
N ILE A 80 -11.55 15.88 -25.24
CA ILE A 80 -10.65 15.98 -24.08
C ILE A 80 -10.51 14.65 -23.32
N ALA A 81 -11.59 13.84 -23.24
CA ALA A 81 -11.51 12.53 -22.62
C ALA A 81 -10.63 11.57 -23.43
N ASP A 82 -10.68 11.64 -24.77
CA ASP A 82 -9.81 10.84 -25.63
C ASP A 82 -8.34 11.25 -25.46
N VAL A 83 -8.06 12.55 -25.35
CA VAL A 83 -6.69 13.06 -25.08
C VAL A 83 -6.20 12.58 -23.71
N LEU A 84 -7.04 12.62 -22.67
CA LEU A 84 -6.67 12.12 -21.35
C LEU A 84 -6.51 10.59 -21.32
N ALA A 85 -7.11 9.86 -22.25
CA ALA A 85 -6.94 8.42 -22.40
C ALA A 85 -5.64 8.03 -23.12
N MET A 86 -4.99 8.97 -23.82
CA MET A 86 -3.71 8.73 -24.49
C MET A 86 -2.59 8.47 -23.48
N THR A 87 -1.69 7.58 -23.86
CA THR A 87 -0.37 7.45 -23.22
C THR A 87 0.48 8.71 -23.47
N VAL A 88 1.51 8.92 -22.65
CA VAL A 88 2.47 10.03 -22.85
C VAL A 88 3.11 9.95 -24.24
N THR A 89 3.47 8.75 -24.73
CA THR A 89 4.01 8.57 -26.10
C THR A 89 3.01 8.99 -27.18
N GLU A 90 1.76 8.53 -27.07
CA GLU A 90 0.71 8.91 -28.04
C GLU A 90 0.45 10.42 -28.00
N ALA A 91 0.44 11.03 -26.82
CA ALA A 91 0.25 12.46 -26.66
C ALA A 91 1.42 13.27 -27.24
N LEU A 92 2.67 12.82 -27.08
CA LEU A 92 3.85 13.45 -27.70
C LEU A 92 3.77 13.42 -29.23
N ALA A 93 3.28 12.31 -29.81
CA ALA A 93 3.06 12.21 -31.24
C ALA A 93 1.89 13.09 -31.72
N PHE A 94 0.78 13.10 -30.98
CA PHE A 94 -0.41 13.89 -31.30
C PHE A 94 -0.13 15.40 -31.24
N PHE A 95 0.61 15.86 -30.23
CA PHE A 95 0.99 17.28 -30.06
C PHE A 95 2.36 17.62 -30.65
N ALA A 96 2.84 16.90 -31.67
CA ALA A 96 4.17 17.12 -32.25
C ALA A 96 4.39 18.55 -32.76
N GLY A 97 3.32 19.24 -33.18
CA GLY A 97 3.35 20.65 -33.62
C GLY A 97 3.27 21.69 -32.49
N ASP A 98 2.92 21.30 -31.26
CA ASP A 98 2.78 22.21 -30.13
C ASP A 98 4.01 22.13 -29.21
N THR A 99 4.84 23.17 -29.28
CA THR A 99 6.11 23.22 -28.53
C THR A 99 5.90 23.33 -27.02
N GLU A 100 4.81 23.95 -26.56
CA GLU A 100 4.57 24.13 -25.12
C GLU A 100 4.10 22.83 -24.48
N VAL A 101 3.16 22.13 -25.13
CA VAL A 101 2.65 20.83 -24.66
C VAL A 101 3.76 19.78 -24.69
N ARG A 102 4.51 19.69 -25.79
CA ARG A 102 5.63 18.77 -25.90
C ARG A 102 6.64 18.96 -24.77
N ARG A 103 6.99 20.22 -24.46
CA ARG A 103 7.93 20.54 -23.39
C ARG A 103 7.42 20.15 -22.00
N ALA A 104 6.11 20.11 -21.79
CA ALA A 104 5.51 19.62 -20.55
C ALA A 104 5.52 18.09 -20.46
N LEU A 105 5.44 17.38 -21.59
CA LEU A 105 5.38 15.92 -21.67
C LEU A 105 6.77 15.25 -21.71
N GLU A 106 7.76 15.85 -22.36
CA GLU A 106 9.13 15.34 -22.47
C GLU A 106 9.77 14.88 -21.14
N PRO A 107 9.58 15.60 -20.00
CA PRO A 107 10.12 15.15 -18.71
C PRO A 107 9.53 13.82 -18.22
N LEU A 108 8.30 13.49 -18.59
CA LEU A 108 7.65 12.22 -18.21
C LEU A 108 8.27 11.05 -18.98
N GLU A 109 8.53 11.24 -20.27
CA GLU A 109 9.25 10.25 -21.09
C GLU A 109 10.69 10.07 -20.59
N ALA A 110 11.37 11.16 -20.23
CA ALA A 110 12.74 11.14 -19.72
C ALA A 110 12.93 10.34 -18.41
N VAL A 111 11.86 10.05 -17.67
CA VAL A 111 11.89 9.21 -16.46
C VAL A 111 11.25 7.84 -16.68
N GLY A 112 10.96 7.46 -17.93
CA GLY A 112 10.41 6.15 -18.27
C GLY A 112 8.92 5.99 -17.92
N LEU A 113 8.14 7.07 -17.96
CA LEU A 113 6.69 7.06 -17.70
C LEU A 113 5.88 7.21 -19.00
N SER A 114 6.46 6.82 -20.14
CA SER A 114 5.89 6.97 -21.48
C SER A 114 4.58 6.19 -21.69
N TYR A 115 4.39 5.08 -20.97
CA TYR A 115 3.21 4.22 -21.03
C TYR A 115 2.02 4.70 -20.18
N LEU A 116 2.23 5.64 -19.24
CA LEU A 116 1.15 6.15 -18.40
C LEU A 116 0.18 6.98 -19.21
N ARG A 117 -1.11 6.88 -18.89
CA ARG A 117 -2.15 7.72 -19.51
C ARG A 117 -2.20 9.09 -18.82
N LEU A 118 -2.42 10.16 -19.59
CA LEU A 118 -2.45 11.53 -19.06
C LEU A 118 -3.51 11.73 -17.97
N GLY A 119 -4.66 11.07 -18.09
CA GLY A 119 -5.77 11.12 -17.15
C GLY A 119 -5.70 10.11 -16.01
N GLN A 120 -4.64 9.29 -15.92
CA GLN A 120 -4.55 8.22 -14.93
C GLN A 120 -4.59 8.78 -13.49
N PRO A 121 -5.45 8.25 -12.60
CA PRO A 121 -5.49 8.72 -11.22
C PRO A 121 -4.17 8.43 -10.48
N VAL A 122 -3.60 9.44 -9.82
CA VAL A 122 -2.36 9.31 -9.04
C VAL A 122 -2.41 8.18 -7.97
N PRO A 123 -3.52 7.93 -7.26
CA PRO A 123 -3.60 6.82 -6.31
C PRO A 123 -3.44 5.42 -6.92
N THR A 124 -3.61 5.28 -8.23
CA THR A 124 -3.43 4.00 -8.94
C THR A 124 -1.99 3.74 -9.35
N LEU A 125 -1.09 4.71 -9.15
CA LEU A 125 0.33 4.57 -9.46
C LEU A 125 1.05 3.77 -8.38
N SER A 126 2.00 2.94 -8.79
CA SER A 126 2.95 2.30 -7.87
C SER A 126 3.82 3.35 -7.16
N GLY A 127 4.42 2.98 -6.02
CA GLY A 127 5.33 3.86 -5.28
C GLY A 127 6.44 4.44 -6.16
N GLY A 128 7.10 3.59 -6.96
CA GLY A 128 8.16 3.99 -7.89
C GLY A 128 7.67 4.86 -9.06
N GLU A 129 6.45 4.64 -9.57
CA GLU A 129 5.84 5.54 -10.57
C GLU A 129 5.56 6.92 -9.99
N ALA A 130 4.98 6.99 -8.79
CA ALA A 130 4.69 8.26 -8.12
C ALA A 130 5.96 9.07 -7.80
N GLN A 131 7.05 8.39 -7.41
CA GLN A 131 8.36 9.01 -7.18
C GLN A 131 8.96 9.56 -8.48
N ARG A 132 8.94 8.79 -9.57
CA ARG A 132 9.41 9.24 -10.89
C ARG A 132 8.57 10.39 -11.44
N LEU A 133 7.26 10.41 -11.19
CA LEU A 133 6.39 11.52 -11.57
C LEU A 133 6.80 12.84 -10.87
N LYS A 134 7.18 12.76 -9.58
CA LYS A 134 7.75 13.92 -8.87
C LYS A 134 9.07 14.36 -9.49
N LEU A 135 9.95 13.43 -9.84
CA LEU A 135 11.24 13.70 -10.49
C LEU A 135 11.06 14.46 -11.82
N ALA A 136 10.13 14.00 -12.67
CA ALA A 136 9.78 14.65 -13.93
C ALA A 136 9.38 16.13 -13.74
N GLY A 137 8.65 16.43 -12.67
CA GLY A 137 8.25 17.79 -12.32
C GLY A 137 9.43 18.74 -12.09
N TYR A 138 10.56 18.25 -11.57
CA TYR A 138 11.79 19.04 -11.41
C TYR A 138 12.60 19.11 -12.71
N LEU A 139 12.59 18.06 -13.51
CA LEU A 139 13.23 18.06 -14.83
C LEU A 139 12.58 19.07 -15.79
N GLY A 140 11.25 19.20 -15.76
CA GLY A 140 10.48 20.09 -16.64
C GLY A 140 10.58 21.59 -16.32
N ARG A 141 10.93 21.97 -15.08
CA ARG A 141 10.99 23.39 -14.64
C ARG A 141 12.18 24.19 -15.20
N ALA A 142 12.86 23.68 -16.22
CA ALA A 142 14.14 24.16 -16.77
C ALA A 142 14.21 25.61 -17.32
N LYS A 143 13.13 26.42 -17.30
CA LYS A 143 13.22 27.86 -17.64
C LYS A 143 12.68 28.82 -16.60
N SER A 144 12.19 28.39 -15.43
CA SER A 144 12.12 29.35 -14.33
C SER A 144 13.50 29.46 -13.71
N LYS A 145 14.41 30.13 -14.42
CA LYS A 145 15.37 31.02 -13.75
C LYS A 145 14.54 32.11 -13.06
N SER A 146 13.74 31.77 -12.04
CA SER A 146 13.60 32.71 -10.95
C SER A 146 15.03 32.86 -10.44
N ARG A 147 15.61 34.05 -10.68
CA ARG A 147 16.96 34.47 -10.29
C ARG A 147 17.18 34.31 -8.77
N GLY A 148 17.20 33.09 -8.25
CA GLY A 148 17.22 32.82 -6.81
C GLY A 148 16.99 31.38 -6.34
N GLN A 149 16.68 30.39 -7.19
CA GLN A 149 16.71 28.99 -6.74
C GLN A 149 18.14 28.46 -6.82
N GLY A 150 18.79 28.37 -5.65
CA GLY A 150 20.08 27.73 -5.48
C GLY A 150 20.03 26.21 -5.72
N PRO A 151 21.16 25.50 -5.54
CA PRO A 151 21.22 24.05 -5.66
C PRO A 151 20.23 23.38 -4.72
N ILE A 152 19.62 22.27 -5.17
CA ILE A 152 18.65 21.48 -4.42
C ILE A 152 19.30 20.12 -4.12
N LEU A 153 19.16 19.65 -2.88
CA LEU A 153 19.50 18.28 -2.49
C LEU A 153 18.23 17.41 -2.62
N PHE A 154 18.28 16.41 -3.49
CA PHE A 154 17.24 15.41 -3.66
C PHE A 154 17.55 14.21 -2.77
N LEU A 155 16.60 13.84 -1.90
CA LEU A 155 16.66 12.61 -1.12
C LEU A 155 15.70 11.60 -1.73
N LEU A 156 16.20 10.45 -2.15
CA LEU A 156 15.42 9.39 -2.77
C LEU A 156 15.58 8.11 -1.97
N ASP A 157 14.44 7.48 -1.69
CA ASP A 157 14.37 6.20 -0.99
C ASP A 157 13.97 5.13 -2.01
N GLU A 158 14.85 4.16 -2.25
CA GLU A 158 14.72 3.03 -3.18
C GLU A 158 13.99 3.34 -4.50
N PRO A 159 14.49 4.29 -5.31
CA PRO A 159 13.82 4.73 -6.52
C PRO A 159 13.71 3.64 -7.61
N THR A 160 14.44 2.54 -7.50
CA THR A 160 14.34 1.39 -8.41
C THR A 160 13.30 0.35 -8.00
N THR A 161 12.64 0.51 -6.87
CA THR A 161 11.61 -0.43 -6.41
C THR A 161 10.48 -0.56 -7.44
N GLY A 162 10.32 -1.78 -7.98
CA GLY A 162 9.35 -2.11 -9.02
C GLY A 162 9.77 -1.75 -10.45
N LEU A 163 11.00 -1.29 -10.68
CA LEU A 163 11.53 -1.04 -12.03
C LEU A 163 12.15 -2.30 -12.63
N HIS A 164 11.99 -2.46 -13.94
CA HIS A 164 12.72 -3.46 -14.71
C HIS A 164 14.13 -2.95 -15.03
N PHE A 165 15.10 -3.85 -15.21
CA PHE A 165 16.51 -3.49 -15.49
C PHE A 165 16.67 -2.51 -16.67
N ALA A 166 15.87 -2.70 -17.74
CA ALA A 166 15.85 -1.80 -18.89
C ALA A 166 15.45 -0.35 -18.53
N ASP A 167 14.60 -0.16 -17.51
CA ASP A 167 14.11 1.16 -17.07
C ASP A 167 15.09 1.85 -16.11
N ILE A 168 16.01 1.11 -15.48
CA ILE A 168 17.03 1.64 -14.57
C ILE A 168 17.97 2.60 -15.32
N ALA A 169 18.35 2.26 -16.56
CA ALA A 169 19.20 3.12 -17.39
C ALA A 169 18.55 4.51 -17.62
N THR A 170 17.24 4.54 -17.86
CA THR A 170 16.47 5.79 -18.02
C THR A 170 16.47 6.62 -16.74
N LEU A 171 16.33 5.98 -15.58
CA LEU A 171 16.41 6.65 -14.27
C LEU A 171 17.81 7.25 -14.02
N LEU A 172 18.87 6.51 -14.31
CA LEU A 172 20.25 6.99 -14.16
C LEU A 172 20.53 8.20 -15.07
N GLN A 173 20.01 8.20 -16.31
CA GLN A 173 20.09 9.37 -17.18
C GLN A 173 19.35 10.59 -16.59
N ALA A 174 18.20 10.38 -15.94
CA ALA A 174 17.49 11.44 -15.24
C ALA A 174 18.31 12.01 -14.07
N PHE A 175 19.00 11.16 -13.30
CA PHE A 175 19.91 11.60 -12.23
C PHE A 175 21.07 12.43 -12.78
N GLN A 176 21.74 11.97 -13.84
CA GLN A 176 22.82 12.71 -14.51
C GLN A 176 22.35 14.09 -14.98
N ARG A 177 21.12 14.21 -15.50
CA ARG A 177 20.54 15.50 -15.90
C ARG A 177 20.33 16.45 -14.71
N LEU A 178 20.00 15.94 -13.53
CA LEU A 178 19.88 16.76 -12.31
C LEU A 178 21.26 17.18 -11.79
N LEU A 179 22.23 16.26 -11.75
CA LEU A 179 23.62 16.55 -11.38
C LEU A 179 24.22 17.62 -12.31
N GLY A 180 24.03 17.47 -13.62
CA GLY A 180 24.49 18.44 -14.63
C GLY A 180 23.87 19.84 -14.51
N ARG A 181 22.78 19.99 -13.75
CA ARG A 181 22.17 21.29 -13.40
C ARG A 181 22.71 21.87 -12.09
N GLY A 182 23.66 21.21 -11.45
CA GLY A 182 24.25 21.62 -10.16
C GLY A 182 23.41 21.21 -8.94
N HIS A 183 22.49 20.26 -9.08
CA HIS A 183 21.80 19.66 -7.95
C HIS A 183 22.61 18.51 -7.35
N SER A 184 22.30 18.12 -6.11
CA SER A 184 22.91 16.97 -5.43
C SER A 184 21.85 15.89 -5.20
N LEU A 185 22.26 14.62 -5.23
CA LEU A 185 21.39 13.49 -4.95
C LEU A 185 21.97 12.67 -3.79
N LEU A 186 21.11 12.32 -2.85
CA LEU A 186 21.34 11.32 -1.81
C LEU A 186 20.32 10.21 -2.02
N VAL A 187 20.78 9.01 -2.34
CA VAL A 187 19.92 7.89 -2.73
C VAL A 187 20.18 6.71 -1.80
N ILE A 188 19.12 6.20 -1.18
CA ILE A 188 19.12 4.90 -0.48
C ILE A 188 18.71 3.86 -1.52
N GLU A 189 19.55 2.84 -1.73
CA GLU A 189 19.32 1.86 -2.79
C GLU A 189 20.04 0.53 -2.49
N HIS A 190 19.48 -0.55 -3.05
CA HIS A 190 20.02 -1.90 -2.97
C HIS A 190 20.34 -2.49 -4.35
N ASN A 191 19.89 -1.85 -5.43
CA ASN A 191 20.19 -2.25 -6.80
C ASN A 191 21.66 -2.00 -7.18
N LEU A 192 22.35 -3.07 -7.60
CA LEU A 192 23.79 -3.04 -7.90
C LEU A 192 24.16 -2.20 -9.14
N ASP A 193 23.26 -2.03 -10.11
CA ASP A 193 23.50 -1.14 -11.26
C ASP A 193 23.52 0.33 -10.83
N VAL A 194 22.65 0.72 -9.90
CA VAL A 194 22.62 2.08 -9.36
C VAL A 194 23.80 2.33 -8.42
N ILE A 195 24.09 1.38 -7.52
CA ILE A 195 25.23 1.45 -6.61
C ILE A 195 26.54 1.57 -7.40
N GLY A 196 26.70 0.76 -8.46
CA GLY A 196 27.88 0.80 -9.32
C GLY A 196 28.01 2.09 -10.14
N ALA A 197 26.93 2.82 -10.38
CA ALA A 197 26.92 4.07 -11.14
C ALA A 197 27.07 5.33 -10.26
N ALA A 198 27.12 5.18 -8.93
CA ALA A 198 27.20 6.31 -8.01
C ALA A 198 28.60 6.95 -8.00
N ASP A 199 28.66 8.27 -7.82
CA ASP A 199 29.94 8.99 -7.67
C ASP A 199 30.60 8.71 -6.30
N TRP A 200 29.78 8.43 -5.28
CA TRP A 200 30.23 8.18 -3.91
C TRP A 200 29.24 7.26 -3.19
N LEU A 201 29.74 6.34 -2.37
CA LEU A 201 28.98 5.41 -1.56
C LEU A 201 29.29 5.59 -0.08
N VAL A 202 28.28 5.37 0.75
CA VAL A 202 28.40 5.24 2.20
C VAL A 202 27.73 3.93 2.59
N ASP A 203 28.53 2.95 3.03
CA ASP A 203 28.03 1.63 3.42
C ASP A 203 27.82 1.57 4.94
N LEU A 204 26.62 1.17 5.35
CA LEU A 204 26.22 1.07 6.75
C LEU A 204 26.09 -0.40 7.16
N GLY A 205 26.52 -0.72 8.38
CA GLY A 205 26.46 -2.09 8.89
C GLY A 205 27.15 -2.21 10.25
N PRO A 206 27.81 -3.36 10.54
CA PRO A 206 27.92 -4.57 9.71
C PRO A 206 26.63 -5.41 9.60
N GLY A 207 25.63 -5.18 10.46
CA GLY A 207 24.33 -5.86 10.43
C GLY A 207 23.14 -4.91 10.60
N GLY A 208 21.95 -5.46 10.78
CA GLY A 208 20.74 -4.69 11.11
C GLY A 208 20.52 -4.54 12.62
N GLY A 209 19.70 -3.57 13.02
CA GLY A 209 19.33 -3.37 14.44
C GLY A 209 20.51 -2.97 15.31
N ASP A 210 20.67 -3.63 16.47
CA ASP A 210 21.74 -3.35 17.44
C ASP A 210 23.16 -3.60 16.88
N GLN A 211 23.27 -4.35 15.78
CA GLN A 211 24.54 -4.63 15.09
C GLN A 211 24.81 -3.66 13.91
N GLY A 212 23.97 -2.64 13.73
CA GLY A 212 24.09 -1.64 12.68
C GLY A 212 24.55 -0.27 13.18
N GLY A 213 24.33 0.75 12.34
CA GLY A 213 24.54 2.15 12.72
C GLY A 213 25.99 2.63 12.64
N GLN A 214 26.90 1.83 12.07
CA GLN A 214 28.29 2.21 11.86
C GLN A 214 28.58 2.37 10.37
N ILE A 215 29.45 3.32 10.01
CA ILE A 215 30.00 3.42 8.66
C ILE A 215 31.04 2.31 8.52
N VAL A 216 30.76 1.32 7.67
CA VAL A 216 31.69 0.22 7.37
C VAL A 216 32.79 0.72 6.46
N CYS A 217 32.41 1.47 5.41
CA CYS A 217 33.32 2.18 4.52
C CYS A 217 32.58 3.27 3.75
N GLU A 218 33.34 4.25 3.27
CA GLU A 218 32.87 5.29 2.36
C GLU A 218 33.92 5.52 1.26
N GLY A 219 33.48 5.85 0.06
CA GLY A 219 34.39 5.98 -1.07
C GLY A 219 33.71 5.85 -2.43
N THR A 220 34.50 5.75 -3.49
CA THR A 220 34.00 5.38 -4.82
C THR A 220 33.50 3.93 -4.82
N PRO A 221 32.64 3.53 -5.78
CA PRO A 221 32.19 2.14 -5.91
C PRO A 221 33.34 1.12 -5.94
N GLU A 222 34.46 1.44 -6.58
CA GLU A 222 35.65 0.57 -6.64
C GLU A 222 36.32 0.42 -5.28
N GLN A 223 36.41 1.51 -4.50
CA GLN A 223 36.97 1.49 -3.14
C GLN A 223 36.10 0.64 -2.20
N VAL A 224 34.77 0.78 -2.30
CA VAL A 224 33.82 -0.04 -1.52
C VAL A 224 33.88 -1.51 -1.95
N ALA A 225 33.95 -1.80 -3.25
CA ALA A 225 34.07 -3.18 -3.76
C ALA A 225 35.34 -3.89 -3.27
N ALA A 226 36.43 -3.15 -3.06
CA ALA A 226 37.67 -3.68 -2.49
C ALA A 226 37.59 -3.96 -0.98
N HIS A 227 36.60 -3.43 -0.27
CA HIS A 227 36.50 -3.53 1.18
C HIS A 227 35.91 -4.89 1.61
N ASN A 228 36.73 -5.73 2.26
CA ASN A 228 36.35 -7.11 2.59
C ASN A 228 35.23 -7.23 3.62
N HIS A 229 35.05 -6.24 4.50
CA HIS A 229 34.00 -6.28 5.53
C HIS A 229 32.66 -5.68 5.08
N SER A 230 32.60 -5.12 3.87
CA SER A 230 31.36 -4.56 3.30
C SER A 230 30.57 -5.67 2.58
N HIS A 231 29.35 -5.93 3.04
CA HIS A 231 28.43 -6.83 2.33
C HIS A 231 28.08 -6.27 0.94
N THR A 232 27.89 -4.97 0.85
CA THR A 232 27.65 -4.25 -0.41
C THR A 232 28.85 -4.39 -1.36
N GLY A 233 30.07 -4.19 -0.86
CA GLY A 233 31.30 -4.33 -1.62
C GLY A 233 31.52 -5.74 -2.16
N GLN A 234 31.25 -6.77 -1.35
CA GLN A 234 31.29 -8.18 -1.80
C GLN A 234 30.27 -8.45 -2.91
N ALA A 235 29.03 -7.99 -2.76
CA ALA A 235 27.97 -8.18 -3.75
C ALA A 235 28.30 -7.46 -5.08
N LEU A 236 28.80 -6.23 -5.01
CA LEU A 236 29.19 -5.43 -6.18
C LEU A 236 30.33 -6.08 -6.96
N ARG A 237 31.36 -6.57 -6.25
CA ARG A 237 32.48 -7.31 -6.85
C ARG A 237 32.01 -8.57 -7.57
N HIS A 238 31.18 -9.40 -6.92
CA HIS A 238 30.63 -10.60 -7.56
C HIS A 238 29.74 -10.29 -8.77
N TYR A 239 29.03 -9.18 -8.73
CA TYR A 239 28.20 -8.73 -9.85
C TYR A 239 29.04 -8.33 -11.06
N TRP A 240 30.09 -7.53 -10.87
CA TRP A 240 31.03 -7.18 -11.93
C TRP A 240 31.81 -8.37 -12.47
N GLU A 241 32.23 -9.30 -11.61
CA GLU A 241 32.87 -10.55 -12.03
C GLU A 241 31.96 -11.37 -12.95
N ARG A 242 30.65 -11.41 -12.71
CA ARG A 242 29.69 -12.11 -13.58
C ARG A 242 29.44 -11.39 -14.90
N LEU A 243 29.51 -10.06 -14.91
CA LEU A 243 29.36 -9.24 -16.13
C LEU A 243 30.60 -9.31 -17.04
N HIS A 244 31.79 -9.44 -16.45
CA HIS A 244 33.06 -9.42 -17.17
C HIS A 244 33.70 -10.82 -17.33
N GLY A 245 33.25 -11.80 -16.56
CA GLY A 245 33.74 -13.18 -16.58
C GLY A 245 32.88 -14.11 -17.42
N THR A 246 33.39 -15.33 -17.62
CA THR A 246 32.62 -16.45 -18.18
C THR A 246 31.58 -16.87 -17.13
N PRO A 247 30.30 -17.10 -17.50
CA PRO A 247 29.28 -17.49 -16.54
C PRO A 247 29.75 -18.73 -15.75
N PRO A 248 29.61 -18.73 -14.41
CA PRO A 248 30.02 -19.88 -13.62
C PRO A 248 29.26 -21.12 -14.10
N GLU A 249 29.99 -22.22 -14.33
CA GLU A 249 29.34 -23.49 -14.63
C GLU A 249 28.35 -23.82 -13.51
N PRO A 250 27.13 -24.27 -13.85
CA PRO A 250 26.14 -24.65 -12.84
C PRO A 250 26.77 -25.65 -11.88
N THR A 251 26.77 -25.33 -10.59
CA THR A 251 27.32 -26.19 -9.55
C THR A 251 26.61 -27.55 -9.61
N ALA A 252 27.40 -28.62 -9.52
CA ALA A 252 26.96 -30.01 -9.69
C ALA A 252 25.91 -30.50 -8.68
N ASP A 253 25.47 -29.68 -7.73
CA ASP A 253 24.34 -29.97 -6.84
C ASP A 253 22.96 -29.90 -7.53
N ALA A 254 22.91 -29.51 -8.81
CA ALA A 254 21.70 -29.58 -9.63
C ALA A 254 21.39 -30.99 -10.19
N THR A 255 22.01 -32.06 -9.69
CA THR A 255 21.75 -33.46 -10.12
C THR A 255 20.58 -34.12 -9.40
N ALA A 256 19.76 -33.38 -8.65
CA ALA A 256 18.50 -33.93 -8.17
C ALA A 256 17.60 -34.24 -9.38
N PRO A 257 17.19 -35.50 -9.63
CA PRO A 257 16.27 -35.80 -10.71
C PRO A 257 14.99 -34.98 -10.48
N PRO A 258 14.41 -34.34 -11.52
CA PRO A 258 13.20 -33.56 -11.35
C PRO A 258 12.16 -34.45 -10.66
N PRO A 259 11.48 -33.97 -9.60
CA PRO A 259 10.48 -34.78 -8.91
C PRO A 259 9.51 -35.35 -9.94
N ARG A 260 9.24 -36.67 -9.86
CA ARG A 260 8.34 -37.39 -10.76
C ARG A 260 7.07 -36.58 -10.92
N GLN A 261 6.85 -36.06 -12.12
CA GLN A 261 5.76 -35.14 -12.38
C GLN A 261 4.44 -35.91 -12.34
N PRO A 262 3.52 -35.64 -11.38
CA PRO A 262 2.12 -35.97 -11.60
C PRO A 262 1.66 -35.26 -12.89
N LYS A 263 0.67 -35.82 -13.61
CA LYS A 263 0.06 -35.19 -14.80
C LYS A 263 -0.14 -33.69 -14.50
N GLN A 264 0.64 -32.85 -15.17
CA GLN A 264 0.89 -31.47 -14.73
C GLN A 264 -0.43 -30.73 -14.60
N ALA A 265 -0.79 -30.36 -13.37
CA ALA A 265 -1.91 -29.46 -13.15
C ALA A 265 -1.49 -28.08 -13.67
N LEU A 266 -2.17 -27.57 -14.69
CA LEU A 266 -1.85 -26.31 -15.36
C LEU A 266 -2.91 -25.28 -14.97
N ILE A 267 -2.48 -24.06 -14.67
CA ILE A 267 -3.39 -22.90 -14.66
C ILE A 267 -3.43 -22.39 -16.10
N SER A 268 -4.61 -22.44 -16.72
CA SER A 268 -4.80 -22.01 -18.10
C SER A 268 -5.73 -20.81 -18.12
N ILE A 269 -5.25 -19.68 -18.62
CA ILE A 269 -6.02 -18.45 -18.83
C ILE A 269 -6.22 -18.34 -20.34
N HIS A 270 -7.47 -18.27 -20.79
CA HIS A 270 -7.80 -18.15 -22.20
C HIS A 270 -8.27 -16.75 -22.54
N HIS A 271 -7.73 -16.22 -23.64
CA HIS A 271 -8.19 -14.97 -24.24
C HIS A 271 -8.23 -13.80 -23.23
N ALA A 272 -7.11 -13.55 -22.55
CA ALA A 272 -7.02 -12.49 -21.55
C ALA A 272 -6.95 -11.10 -22.19
N ARG A 273 -7.91 -10.24 -21.83
CA ARG A 273 -8.08 -8.87 -22.36
C ARG A 273 -8.16 -7.80 -21.27
N GLU A 274 -8.04 -8.19 -20.01
CA GLU A 274 -8.02 -7.24 -18.90
C GLU A 274 -6.97 -6.14 -19.12
N HIS A 275 -7.39 -4.88 -18.90
CA HIS A 275 -6.56 -3.69 -19.09
C HIS A 275 -5.88 -3.55 -20.47
N ASN A 276 -4.57 -3.82 -20.54
CA ASN A 276 -3.76 -3.65 -21.75
C ASN A 276 -3.35 -4.97 -22.40
N LEU A 277 -3.88 -6.10 -21.91
CA LEU A 277 -3.64 -7.41 -22.50
C LEU A 277 -4.32 -7.51 -23.87
N ARG A 278 -3.63 -8.13 -24.83
CA ARG A 278 -4.04 -8.20 -26.23
C ARG A 278 -4.57 -9.57 -26.61
N ASP A 279 -5.60 -10.01 -25.91
CA ASP A 279 -6.27 -11.30 -26.15
C ASP A 279 -5.29 -12.49 -26.13
N ILE A 280 -4.64 -12.70 -24.99
CA ILE A 280 -3.53 -13.66 -24.86
C ILE A 280 -3.94 -14.92 -24.08
N ASP A 281 -3.44 -16.08 -24.53
CA ASP A 281 -3.49 -17.32 -23.76
C ASP A 281 -2.24 -17.45 -22.87
N ILE A 282 -2.43 -17.79 -21.60
CA ILE A 282 -1.34 -17.96 -20.63
C ILE A 282 -1.49 -19.31 -19.93
N HIS A 283 -0.38 -20.05 -19.88
CA HIS A 283 -0.30 -21.37 -19.28
C HIS A 283 0.77 -21.37 -18.18
N ILE A 284 0.36 -21.51 -16.91
CA ILE A 284 1.25 -21.47 -15.74
C ILE A 284 1.30 -22.87 -15.09
N PRO A 285 2.47 -23.52 -15.03
CA PRO A 285 2.59 -24.83 -14.39
C PRO A 285 2.36 -24.72 -12.89
N ARG A 286 1.51 -25.58 -12.32
CA ARG A 286 1.33 -25.64 -10.86
C ARG A 286 2.51 -26.34 -10.21
N ASP A 287 2.64 -26.08 -8.90
CA ASP A 287 3.64 -26.69 -8.03
C ASP A 287 5.08 -26.41 -8.50
N ARG A 288 5.27 -25.25 -9.15
CA ARG A 288 6.55 -24.76 -9.69
C ARG A 288 6.78 -23.32 -9.26
N PHE A 289 8.06 -22.96 -9.14
CA PHE A 289 8.46 -21.57 -8.99
C PHE A 289 8.40 -20.89 -10.37
N THR A 290 7.38 -20.04 -10.59
CA THR A 290 7.16 -19.32 -11.85
C THR A 290 7.31 -17.83 -11.62
N VAL A 291 8.10 -17.18 -12.47
CA VAL A 291 8.33 -15.73 -12.44
C VAL A 291 7.69 -15.09 -13.67
N ILE A 292 6.83 -14.10 -13.46
CA ILE A 292 6.32 -13.23 -14.53
C ILE A 292 7.23 -12.00 -14.58
N THR A 293 7.96 -11.84 -15.68
CA THR A 293 8.90 -10.73 -15.91
C THR A 293 8.47 -9.86 -17.09
N GLY A 294 9.09 -8.69 -17.24
CA GLY A 294 8.80 -7.70 -18.26
C GLY A 294 8.92 -6.25 -17.77
N VAL A 295 9.01 -5.31 -18.70
CA VAL A 295 9.12 -3.85 -18.45
C VAL A 295 7.89 -3.28 -17.72
N SER A 296 8.02 -2.09 -17.14
CA SER A 296 6.88 -1.44 -16.49
C SER A 296 5.70 -1.24 -17.45
N GLY A 297 4.47 -1.45 -16.97
CA GLY A 297 3.26 -1.37 -17.80
C GLY A 297 3.02 -2.54 -18.76
N SER A 298 3.85 -3.59 -18.79
CA SER A 298 3.68 -4.74 -19.70
C SER A 298 2.49 -5.68 -19.38
N GLY A 299 1.75 -5.44 -18.29
CA GLY A 299 0.61 -6.28 -17.87
C GLY A 299 0.92 -7.35 -16.81
N LYS A 300 2.11 -7.33 -16.19
CA LYS A 300 2.50 -8.32 -15.14
C LYS A 300 1.52 -8.34 -13.96
N SER A 301 1.26 -7.16 -13.39
CA SER A 301 0.34 -6.99 -12.26
C SER A 301 -1.09 -7.33 -12.65
N THR A 302 -1.47 -7.07 -13.90
CA THR A 302 -2.78 -7.44 -14.44
C THR A 302 -2.98 -8.95 -14.45
N ILE A 303 -1.99 -9.70 -14.93
CA ILE A 303 -2.06 -11.16 -14.91
C ILE A 303 -2.09 -11.67 -13.46
N ALA A 304 -1.22 -11.17 -12.59
CA ALA A 304 -1.07 -11.68 -11.22
C ALA A 304 -2.23 -11.31 -10.28
N PHE A 305 -2.63 -10.04 -10.26
CA PHE A 305 -3.60 -9.52 -9.28
C PHE A 305 -4.99 -9.38 -9.89
N ASP A 306 -5.12 -8.70 -11.03
CA ASP A 306 -6.42 -8.39 -11.60
C ASP A 306 -7.12 -9.64 -12.17
N ILE A 307 -6.34 -10.61 -12.68
CA ILE A 307 -6.84 -11.89 -13.19
C ILE A 307 -6.71 -13.01 -12.16
N LEU A 308 -5.50 -13.47 -11.84
CA LEU A 308 -5.29 -14.69 -11.05
C LEU A 308 -5.80 -14.55 -9.60
N PHE A 309 -5.41 -13.48 -8.90
CA PHE A 309 -5.81 -13.28 -7.51
C PHE A 309 -7.32 -13.05 -7.40
N ASN A 310 -7.89 -12.14 -8.19
CA ASN A 310 -9.33 -11.87 -8.19
C ASN A 310 -10.17 -13.12 -8.51
N GLU A 311 -9.77 -13.90 -9.52
CA GLU A 311 -10.49 -15.13 -9.87
C GLU A 311 -10.35 -16.19 -8.77
N GLY A 312 -9.18 -16.35 -8.17
CA GLY A 312 -8.98 -17.29 -7.06
C GLY A 312 -9.75 -16.90 -5.80
N GLN A 313 -9.80 -15.61 -5.46
CA GLN A 313 -10.63 -15.07 -4.37
C GLN A 313 -12.11 -15.27 -4.66
N ARG A 314 -12.58 -14.95 -5.87
CA ARG A 314 -13.97 -15.17 -6.29
C ARG A 314 -14.37 -16.63 -6.13
N ARG A 315 -13.57 -17.57 -6.63
CA ARG A 315 -13.83 -19.03 -6.50
C ARG A 315 -13.84 -19.49 -5.05
N TYR A 316 -12.93 -18.98 -4.23
CA TYR A 316 -12.91 -19.27 -2.81
C TYR A 316 -14.20 -18.79 -2.11
N LEU A 317 -14.63 -17.56 -2.37
CA LEU A 317 -15.87 -17.00 -1.82
C LEU A 317 -17.12 -17.75 -2.32
N GLU A 318 -17.12 -18.20 -3.58
CA GLU A 318 -18.16 -19.05 -4.16
C GLU A 318 -18.21 -20.45 -3.54
N SER A 319 -17.19 -20.87 -2.78
CA SER A 319 -17.22 -22.12 -2.01
C SER A 319 -17.84 -21.96 -0.60
N LEU A 320 -17.99 -20.72 -0.11
CA LEU A 320 -18.59 -20.45 1.20
C LEU A 320 -20.10 -20.72 1.21
N ASN A 321 -20.67 -20.95 2.39
CA ASN A 321 -22.13 -21.13 2.53
C ASN A 321 -22.91 -19.84 2.20
N ALA A 322 -24.20 -19.96 1.89
CA ALA A 322 -25.05 -18.83 1.48
C ALA A 322 -25.11 -17.71 2.54
N TYR A 323 -25.07 -18.07 3.83
CA TYR A 323 -25.06 -17.12 4.94
C TYR A 323 -23.76 -16.30 5.01
N ALA A 324 -22.60 -16.90 4.75
CA ALA A 324 -21.33 -16.18 4.74
C ALA A 324 -21.21 -15.24 3.54
N ARG A 325 -21.76 -15.62 2.38
CA ARG A 325 -21.74 -14.79 1.17
C ARG A 325 -22.50 -13.47 1.32
N GLN A 326 -23.48 -13.37 2.22
CA GLN A 326 -24.21 -12.12 2.43
C GLN A 326 -23.33 -10.99 3.01
N PHE A 327 -22.20 -11.34 3.63
CA PHE A 327 -21.28 -10.38 4.24
C PHE A 327 -20.05 -10.08 3.38
N VAL A 328 -19.92 -10.72 2.21
CA VAL A 328 -18.75 -10.56 1.35
C VAL A 328 -19.18 -10.11 -0.04
N GLN A 329 -18.71 -8.96 -0.48
CA GLN A 329 -18.90 -8.51 -1.85
C GLN A 329 -18.07 -9.39 -2.80
N PRO A 330 -18.67 -9.97 -3.86
CA PRO A 330 -17.91 -10.73 -4.85
C PRO A 330 -16.94 -9.80 -5.58
N ALA A 331 -15.70 -10.25 -5.78
CA ALA A 331 -14.75 -9.57 -6.67
C ALA A 331 -15.31 -9.49 -8.10
N SER A 332 -14.96 -8.43 -8.82
CA SER A 332 -15.27 -8.29 -10.25
C SER A 332 -14.68 -9.46 -11.03
N ARG A 333 -15.42 -9.98 -12.01
CA ARG A 333 -14.89 -10.99 -12.92
C ARG A 333 -13.88 -10.34 -13.87
N PRO A 334 -12.69 -10.91 -14.05
CA PRO A 334 -11.73 -10.42 -15.03
C PRO A 334 -12.24 -10.64 -16.46
N ASP A 335 -11.84 -9.79 -17.41
CA ASP A 335 -12.11 -9.93 -18.84
C ASP A 335 -11.19 -11.00 -19.46
N VAL A 336 -11.68 -12.23 -19.40
CA VAL A 336 -11.09 -13.45 -19.93
C VAL A 336 -12.21 -14.38 -20.39
N ASP A 337 -11.95 -15.26 -21.35
CA ASP A 337 -12.98 -16.23 -21.79
C ASP A 337 -13.15 -17.35 -20.77
N ALA A 338 -12.03 -17.89 -20.29
CA ALA A 338 -12.04 -18.96 -19.32
C ALA A 338 -10.74 -19.01 -18.53
N ILE A 339 -10.85 -19.49 -17.28
CA ILE A 339 -9.69 -19.84 -16.48
C ILE A 339 -9.87 -21.24 -15.88
N PHE A 340 -8.85 -22.07 -15.96
CA PHE A 340 -8.87 -23.43 -15.42
C PHE A 340 -7.71 -23.66 -14.46
N GLY A 341 -7.89 -24.59 -13.52
CA GLY A 341 -6.81 -25.08 -12.65
C GLY A 341 -6.38 -24.16 -11.51
N ILE A 342 -6.97 -22.96 -11.35
CA ILE A 342 -6.65 -22.03 -10.24
C ILE A 342 -7.01 -22.64 -8.87
N PRO A 343 -6.04 -22.76 -7.94
CA PRO A 343 -6.30 -23.10 -6.54
C PRO A 343 -6.75 -21.86 -5.73
N PRO A 344 -7.16 -22.00 -4.45
CA PRO A 344 -7.33 -20.86 -3.56
C PRO A 344 -6.06 -19.98 -3.54
N THR A 345 -6.23 -18.68 -3.75
CA THR A 345 -5.12 -17.73 -3.93
C THR A 345 -4.93 -16.86 -2.70
N VAL A 346 -3.67 -16.70 -2.29
CA VAL A 346 -3.24 -15.69 -1.32
C VAL A 346 -2.25 -14.78 -2.05
N ALA A 347 -2.51 -13.48 -2.02
CA ALA A 347 -1.60 -12.47 -2.55
C ALA A 347 -0.94 -11.72 -1.38
N ILE A 348 0.37 -11.49 -1.48
CA ILE A 348 1.13 -10.64 -0.57
C ILE A 348 1.62 -9.45 -1.41
N GLU A 349 0.93 -8.32 -1.26
CA GLU A 349 1.23 -7.10 -2.01
C GLU A 349 2.15 -6.16 -1.21
N GLN A 350 2.99 -5.42 -1.93
CA GLN A 350 3.73 -4.29 -1.39
C GLN A 350 2.81 -3.07 -1.24
N ARG A 351 1.78 -3.16 -0.39
CA ARG A 351 1.03 -1.97 0.06
C ARG A 351 1.53 -1.58 1.44
N THR A 352 1.86 -0.31 1.61
CA THR A 352 2.08 0.25 2.93
C THR A 352 0.75 0.26 3.66
N SER A 353 0.40 -0.86 4.30
CA SER A 353 -0.68 -0.89 5.28
C SER A 353 -0.35 0.19 6.28
N ARG A 354 -1.04 1.33 6.23
CA ARG A 354 -0.91 2.39 7.23
C ARG A 354 -1.55 1.85 8.50
N GLY A 355 -0.83 0.95 9.18
CA GLY A 355 -1.17 0.51 10.51
C GLY A 355 -1.29 1.76 11.38
N GLY A 356 -2.45 1.97 11.99
CA GLY A 356 -2.61 3.03 12.98
C GLY A 356 -1.66 2.79 14.17
N ARG A 357 -1.52 3.77 15.07
CA ARG A 357 -0.62 3.71 16.25
C ARG A 357 -0.82 2.48 17.17
N LYS A 358 -1.91 1.73 17.01
CA LYS A 358 -2.21 0.49 17.75
C LYS A 358 -1.78 -0.78 17.04
N SER A 359 -1.29 -0.68 15.81
CA SER A 359 -0.85 -1.83 15.01
C SER A 359 0.58 -2.17 15.41
N THR A 360 0.77 -3.40 15.86
CA THR A 360 2.07 -3.96 16.28
C THR A 360 2.33 -5.27 15.54
N VAL A 361 3.57 -5.76 15.56
CA VAL A 361 3.91 -7.08 15.00
C VAL A 361 3.02 -8.18 15.61
N ALA A 362 2.79 -8.14 16.93
CA ALA A 362 1.96 -9.12 17.62
C ALA A 362 0.49 -9.08 17.17
N THR A 363 -0.05 -7.90 16.85
CA THR A 363 -1.42 -7.80 16.35
C THR A 363 -1.54 -8.20 14.88
N MET A 364 -0.55 -7.85 14.03
CA MET A 364 -0.57 -8.23 12.61
C MET A 364 -0.36 -9.72 12.35
N THR A 365 0.35 -10.39 13.26
CA THR A 365 0.57 -11.85 13.20
C THR A 365 -0.47 -12.64 13.99
N GLU A 366 -1.51 -11.99 14.51
CA GLU A 366 -2.53 -12.56 15.39
C GLU A 366 -1.99 -13.16 16.72
N LEU A 367 -0.67 -13.12 16.96
CA LEU A 367 -0.01 -13.59 18.17
C LEU A 367 -0.59 -12.93 19.43
N TYR A 368 -0.99 -11.67 19.34
CA TYR A 368 -1.57 -10.91 20.45
C TYR A 368 -2.81 -11.60 21.05
N HIS A 369 -3.62 -12.28 20.23
CA HIS A 369 -4.80 -12.99 20.71
C HIS A 369 -4.43 -14.20 21.57
N PHE A 370 -3.42 -14.96 21.14
CA PHE A 370 -2.89 -16.09 21.92
C PHE A 370 -2.23 -15.62 23.21
N LEU A 371 -1.45 -14.54 23.16
CA LEU A 371 -0.82 -13.97 24.35
C LEU A 371 -1.86 -13.52 25.38
N ARG A 372 -2.95 -12.87 24.95
CA ARG A 372 -4.05 -12.49 25.85
C ARG A 372 -4.66 -13.69 26.57
N LEU A 373 -4.90 -14.79 25.85
CA LEU A 373 -5.42 -16.03 26.44
C LEU A 373 -4.42 -16.63 27.43
N LEU A 374 -3.14 -16.64 27.09
CA LEU A 374 -2.08 -17.15 27.94
C LEU A 374 -2.02 -16.38 29.27
N PHE A 375 -2.07 -15.04 29.22
CA PHE A 375 -2.09 -14.21 30.43
C PHE A 375 -3.35 -14.41 31.27
N VAL A 376 -4.52 -14.61 30.65
CA VAL A 376 -5.77 -14.91 31.39
C VAL A 376 -5.72 -16.30 32.04
N LYS A 377 -5.11 -17.29 31.38
CA LYS A 377 -5.11 -18.68 31.84
C LYS A 377 -3.99 -19.00 32.83
N LEU A 378 -2.82 -18.37 32.67
CA LEU A 378 -1.64 -18.62 33.50
C LEU A 378 -1.34 -17.50 34.49
N GLY A 379 -1.92 -16.31 34.29
CA GLY A 379 -1.72 -15.18 35.19
C GLY A 379 -2.33 -15.46 36.56
N VAL A 380 -1.50 -15.44 37.60
CA VAL A 380 -1.99 -15.43 38.98
C VAL A 380 -2.49 -14.03 39.29
N GLN A 381 -3.79 -13.90 39.54
CA GLN A 381 -4.36 -12.63 39.97
C GLN A 381 -4.00 -12.39 41.43
N TYR A 382 -3.73 -11.14 41.81
CA TYR A 382 -3.44 -10.76 43.18
C TYR A 382 -4.43 -9.69 43.65
N CYS A 383 -4.81 -9.74 44.92
CA CYS A 383 -5.59 -8.66 45.54
C CYS A 383 -4.79 -7.34 45.47
N PRO A 384 -5.38 -6.22 45.00
CA PRO A 384 -4.66 -4.95 44.84
C PRO A 384 -4.19 -4.35 46.17
N ASP A 385 -4.90 -4.61 47.27
CA ASP A 385 -4.60 -4.02 48.57
C ASP A 385 -3.57 -4.84 49.35
N CYS A 386 -3.73 -6.17 49.39
CA CYS A 386 -2.92 -7.04 50.24
C CYS A 386 -1.92 -7.92 49.49
N ARG A 387 -1.91 -7.90 48.14
CA ARG A 387 -1.02 -8.71 47.28
C ARG A 387 -1.06 -10.21 47.57
N ILE A 388 -2.18 -10.73 48.04
CA ILE A 388 -2.42 -12.17 48.22
C ILE A 388 -2.93 -12.75 46.89
N PRO A 389 -2.42 -13.90 46.43
CA PRO A 389 -2.91 -14.54 45.22
C PRO A 389 -4.38 -14.92 45.36
N ILE A 390 -5.20 -14.54 44.38
CA ILE A 390 -6.61 -14.89 44.30
C ILE A 390 -6.69 -16.37 43.93
N GLN A 391 -7.34 -17.12 44.79
CA GLN A 391 -7.61 -18.55 44.59
C GLN A 391 -9.12 -18.75 44.50
N PRO A 392 -9.60 -19.72 43.70
CA PRO A 392 -10.98 -20.14 43.79
C PRO A 392 -11.21 -20.72 45.19
N GLN A 393 -12.22 -20.20 45.89
CA GLN A 393 -12.61 -20.67 47.22
C GLN A 393 -14.07 -21.09 47.20
N SER A 394 -14.39 -22.22 47.82
CA SER A 394 -15.77 -22.61 48.07
C SER A 394 -16.37 -21.80 49.22
N ARG A 395 -17.70 -21.73 49.28
CA ARG A 395 -18.40 -21.05 50.39
C ARG A 395 -18.04 -21.64 51.76
N GLU A 396 -17.85 -22.96 51.81
CA GLU A 396 -17.48 -23.67 53.03
C GLU A 396 -16.03 -23.36 53.44
N GLU A 397 -15.08 -23.32 52.50
CA GLU A 397 -13.70 -22.92 52.78
C GLU A 397 -13.61 -21.50 53.32
N ILE A 398 -14.37 -20.56 52.75
CA ILE A 398 -14.45 -19.18 53.24
C ILE A 398 -14.97 -19.17 54.68
N LEU A 399 -16.06 -19.89 54.96
CA LEU A 399 -16.67 -19.94 56.28
C LEU A 399 -15.72 -20.56 57.32
N THR A 400 -15.14 -21.72 57.01
CA THR A 400 -14.19 -22.42 57.88
C THR A 400 -12.99 -21.53 58.21
N ARG A 401 -12.43 -20.86 57.20
CA ARG A 401 -11.32 -19.92 57.41
C ARG A 401 -11.69 -18.79 58.37
N ILE A 402 -12.87 -18.18 58.19
CA ILE A 402 -13.34 -17.11 59.10
C ILE A 402 -13.52 -17.64 60.52
N LEU A 403 -14.13 -18.81 60.68
CA LEU A 403 -14.37 -19.43 62.00
C LEU A 403 -13.06 -19.80 62.71
N ASP A 404 -12.06 -20.26 61.97
CA ASP A 404 -10.75 -20.61 62.51
C ASP A 404 -9.91 -19.37 62.85
N GLU A 405 -9.81 -18.41 61.93
CA GLU A 405 -8.99 -17.20 62.10
C GLU A 405 -9.50 -16.32 63.24
N TYR A 406 -10.82 -16.31 63.48
CA TYR A 406 -11.45 -15.51 64.52
C TYR A 406 -12.08 -16.35 65.65
N ARG A 407 -11.59 -17.58 65.86
CA ARG A 407 -12.11 -18.49 66.88
C ARG A 407 -12.18 -17.83 68.27
N GLY A 408 -13.34 -17.95 68.91
CA GLY A 408 -13.58 -17.39 70.26
C GLY A 408 -13.77 -15.86 70.29
N ARG A 409 -13.77 -15.17 69.15
CA ARG A 409 -14.04 -13.73 69.05
C ARG A 409 -15.42 -13.49 68.46
N ARG A 410 -16.12 -12.44 68.91
CA ARG A 410 -17.29 -11.91 68.20
C ARG A 410 -16.79 -11.01 67.09
N ILE A 411 -17.15 -11.32 65.85
CA ILE A 411 -16.81 -10.54 64.66
C ILE A 411 -18.09 -10.07 63.97
N ALA A 412 -18.02 -8.92 63.30
CA ALA A 412 -19.08 -8.42 62.43
C ALA A 412 -18.61 -8.49 60.98
N LEU A 413 -19.28 -9.30 60.17
CA LEU A 413 -19.03 -9.38 58.73
C LEU A 413 -19.90 -8.34 58.03
N MET A 414 -19.28 -7.44 57.27
CA MET A 414 -19.95 -6.37 56.55
C MET A 414 -19.67 -6.50 55.06
N ALA A 415 -20.69 -6.29 54.23
CA ALA A 415 -20.57 -6.25 52.78
C ALA A 415 -20.79 -4.81 52.29
N PRO A 416 -19.89 -4.22 51.49
CA PRO A 416 -20.07 -2.88 50.97
C PRO A 416 -21.20 -2.86 49.92
N LEU A 417 -22.32 -2.20 50.23
CA LEU A 417 -23.45 -2.06 49.30
C LEU A 417 -23.36 -0.79 48.44
N VAL A 418 -22.63 0.22 48.90
CA VAL A 418 -22.37 1.47 48.19
C VAL A 418 -20.90 1.83 48.37
N VAL A 419 -20.17 2.01 47.27
CA VAL A 419 -18.75 2.40 47.27
C VAL A 419 -18.55 3.56 46.28
N GLY A 420 -17.94 4.65 46.74
CA GLY A 420 -17.54 5.78 45.87
C GLY A 420 -18.68 6.55 45.22
N ARG A 421 -19.90 6.51 45.79
CA ARG A 421 -21.09 7.20 45.27
C ARG A 421 -21.74 8.03 46.37
N LYS A 422 -21.99 9.31 46.10
CA LYS A 422 -22.73 10.22 47.00
C LYS A 422 -24.23 10.08 46.76
N GLY A 423 -25.04 10.04 47.81
CA GLY A 423 -26.49 9.98 47.69
C GLY A 423 -27.21 9.64 48.99
N ILE A 424 -28.55 9.77 48.98
CA ILE A 424 -29.42 9.38 50.10
C ILE A 424 -29.98 7.99 49.79
N TYR A 425 -29.61 6.98 50.60
CA TYR A 425 -29.95 5.57 50.35
C TYR A 425 -31.06 5.03 51.26
N ARG A 426 -32.15 5.80 51.46
CA ARG A 426 -33.26 5.41 52.36
C ARG A 426 -33.95 4.10 51.96
N GLU A 427 -34.08 3.83 50.66
CA GLU A 427 -34.68 2.58 50.18
C GLU A 427 -33.79 1.36 50.45
N LEU A 428 -32.46 1.54 50.48
CA LEU A 428 -31.52 0.50 50.87
C LEU A 428 -31.64 0.18 52.36
N ALA A 429 -31.82 1.21 53.20
CA ALA A 429 -32.05 1.05 54.63
C ALA A 429 -33.35 0.28 54.92
N LYS A 430 -34.46 0.69 54.30
CA LYS A 430 -35.74 -0.05 54.36
C LYS A 430 -35.65 -1.48 53.83
N TRP A 431 -34.79 -1.73 52.84
CA TRP A 431 -34.54 -3.08 52.34
C TRP A 431 -33.78 -3.93 53.37
N ALA A 432 -32.79 -3.34 54.05
CA ALA A 432 -31.99 -4.01 55.07
C ALA A 432 -32.85 -4.35 56.30
N ASP A 433 -33.68 -3.41 56.76
CA ASP A 433 -34.65 -3.63 57.85
C ASP A 433 -35.60 -4.79 57.54
N ARG A 434 -36.21 -4.79 56.34
CA ARG A 434 -37.09 -5.88 55.89
C ARG A 434 -36.40 -7.25 55.81
N ARG A 435 -35.07 -7.30 55.74
CA ARG A 435 -34.28 -8.54 55.75
C ARG A 435 -33.73 -8.92 57.12
N GLY A 436 -34.08 -8.16 58.17
CA GLY A 436 -33.70 -8.45 59.55
C GLY A 436 -32.29 -8.01 59.91
N PHE A 437 -31.67 -7.12 59.14
CA PHE A 437 -30.44 -6.46 59.56
C PHE A 437 -30.79 -5.32 60.51
N ALA A 438 -30.23 -5.28 61.71
CA ALA A 438 -30.57 -4.27 62.71
C ALA A 438 -29.76 -2.96 62.58
N PHE A 439 -28.63 -3.00 61.88
CA PHE A 439 -27.70 -1.87 61.77
C PHE A 439 -27.04 -1.82 60.38
N LEU A 440 -26.77 -0.61 59.89
CA LEU A 440 -25.91 -0.32 58.74
C LEU A 440 -24.69 0.46 59.20
N ARG A 441 -23.55 0.23 58.54
CA ARG A 441 -22.38 1.08 58.70
C ARG A 441 -22.35 2.14 57.61
N VAL A 442 -22.56 3.40 57.97
CA VAL A 442 -22.59 4.55 57.05
C VAL A 442 -21.48 5.52 57.45
N ASP A 443 -20.58 5.85 56.53
CA ASP A 443 -19.45 6.77 56.75
C ASP A 443 -18.61 6.46 58.01
N GLY A 444 -18.54 5.18 58.38
CA GLY A 444 -17.79 4.69 59.54
C GLY A 444 -18.62 4.46 60.80
N GLU A 445 -19.82 5.03 60.90
CA GLU A 445 -20.71 4.94 62.06
C GLU A 445 -21.79 3.86 61.90
N ALA A 446 -22.16 3.21 63.00
CA ALA A 446 -23.26 2.25 63.02
C ALA A 446 -24.59 2.96 63.25
N LEU A 447 -25.46 2.95 62.24
CA LEU A 447 -26.79 3.53 62.28
C LEU A 447 -27.85 2.42 62.26
N PRO A 448 -28.96 2.55 63.00
CA PRO A 448 -30.08 1.63 62.86
C PRO A 448 -30.67 1.70 61.44
N THR A 449 -31.10 0.55 60.93
CA THR A 449 -31.74 0.40 59.61
C THR A 449 -33.10 1.04 59.50
#